data_AF-A0A7J9X7C1-F1
#
_entry.id   AF-A0A7J9X7C1-F1
#
_cell.length_a   1.000
_cell.length_b   1.000
_cell.length_c   1.000
_cell.angle_alpha   90.00
_cell.angle_beta   90.00
_cell.angle_gamma   90.00
#
_symmetry.space_group_name_H-M   'P 1'
#
loop_
_entity.id
_entity.type
_entity.pdbx_description
1 polymer ?
#
loop_
_entity_poly.entity_id
_entity_poly.type
_entity_poly.pdbx_seq_one_letter_code
_entity_poly.pdbx_strand_id
1 'polypeptide(L)'
;MNDSTATVTVSRYLTDEHSTAALADDVRSGLTGRPKVLPPKHFYDARGSELFEYITRLPEYYPTRAERTILEEHAVEIARLSAADTVVELGSGSSAKTRLLLDGLRSADGLRRYIPVDVSESALVDAVRALHGEYPELTMHGVVADFAQQLHLLPREGNRLLAFLGGTIGNLTPAERADFLRQTRAHLAPGETLLLGTDLVKDTTRLLAAYDDAAGVTAQFNKNVLHVINRELDGHFDPETFTHVAAWDEELEQVEMRLRSTTDQTVPIDDLDLVVPFAAGEEMRTEISAKFRKERVAAELRSAGMTLAQWWTDPAGDFAVSLSVAT
;
A
#
# COMPACT_ATOMS: atom_id res chain seq x y z
N MET A 1 -24.39 -2.77 34.61
CA MET A 1 -23.52 -2.12 33.62
C MET A 1 -22.39 -3.10 33.38
N ASN A 2 -22.44 -3.82 32.25
CA ASN A 2 -21.40 -4.76 31.90
C ASN A 2 -20.20 -3.95 31.40
N ASP A 3 -19.13 -3.99 32.17
CA ASP A 3 -17.83 -3.41 31.84
C ASP A 3 -17.18 -4.32 30.79
N SER A 4 -17.62 -4.19 29.54
CA SER A 4 -17.00 -4.87 28.40
C SER A 4 -15.81 -4.02 27.97
N THR A 5 -14.64 -4.25 28.58
CA THR A 5 -13.37 -3.71 28.09
C THR A 5 -13.21 -4.09 26.62
N ALA A 6 -12.99 -3.10 25.75
CA ALA A 6 -12.80 -3.36 24.34
C ALA A 6 -11.61 -4.31 24.12
N THR A 7 -11.77 -5.25 23.19
CA THR A 7 -10.80 -6.34 22.99
C THR A 7 -9.81 -6.02 21.88
N VAL A 8 -8.54 -6.37 22.10
CA VAL A 8 -7.51 -6.39 21.06
C VAL A 8 -7.25 -7.85 20.65
N THR A 9 -7.36 -8.14 19.37
CA THR A 9 -7.07 -9.47 18.79
C THR A 9 -6.23 -9.33 17.53
N VAL A 10 -5.42 -10.36 17.22
CA VAL A 10 -4.60 -10.41 16.00
C VAL A 10 -4.74 -11.78 15.34
N SER A 11 -5.24 -11.81 14.11
CA SER A 11 -5.25 -12.99 13.24
C SER A 11 -4.02 -12.98 12.32
N ARG A 12 -3.36 -14.13 12.17
CA ARG A 12 -2.19 -14.28 11.29
C ARG A 12 -2.50 -15.27 10.16
N TYR A 13 -2.52 -14.77 8.93
CA TYR A 13 -2.73 -15.57 7.72
C TYR A 13 -1.47 -15.66 6.85
N LEU A 14 -0.46 -14.83 7.15
CA LEU A 14 0.91 -14.98 6.68
C LEU A 14 1.75 -15.55 7.82
N THR A 15 2.40 -16.68 7.55
CA THR A 15 3.48 -17.22 8.40
C THR A 15 4.81 -16.91 7.73
N ASP A 16 5.91 -16.96 8.49
CA ASP A 16 7.25 -16.77 7.91
C ASP A 16 7.51 -17.75 6.76
N GLU A 17 7.11 -19.01 6.89
CA GLU A 17 7.20 -20.02 5.83
C GLU A 17 6.40 -19.64 4.57
N HIS A 18 5.18 -19.10 4.72
CA HIS A 18 4.39 -18.63 3.58
C HIS A 18 5.04 -17.40 2.91
N SER A 19 5.63 -16.50 3.70
CA SER A 19 6.32 -15.32 3.21
C SER A 19 7.57 -15.69 2.40
N THR A 20 8.41 -16.61 2.90
CA THR A 20 9.60 -17.09 2.18
C THR A 20 9.22 -17.86 0.92
N ALA A 21 8.19 -18.71 0.96
CA ALA A 21 7.72 -19.43 -0.23
C ALA A 21 7.19 -18.47 -1.31
N ALA A 22 6.39 -17.47 -0.93
CA ALA A 22 5.90 -16.45 -1.86
C ALA A 22 7.04 -15.61 -2.45
N LEU A 23 8.05 -15.25 -1.63
CA LEU A 23 9.25 -14.57 -2.10
C LEU A 23 10.02 -15.44 -3.11
N ALA A 24 10.22 -16.72 -2.82
CA ALA A 24 10.90 -17.66 -3.71
C ALA A 24 10.23 -17.77 -5.09
N ASP A 25 8.89 -17.89 -5.12
CA ASP A 25 8.11 -17.97 -6.35
C ASP A 25 8.20 -16.66 -7.16
N ASP A 26 8.04 -15.52 -6.49
CA ASP A 26 8.12 -14.20 -7.11
C ASP A 26 9.52 -13.91 -7.67
N VAL A 27 10.58 -14.27 -6.93
CA VAL A 27 11.98 -14.11 -7.36
C VAL A 27 12.27 -15.01 -8.55
N ARG A 28 11.86 -16.29 -8.51
CA ARG A 28 12.08 -17.22 -9.62
C ARG A 28 11.38 -16.76 -10.89
N SER A 29 10.09 -16.43 -10.81
CA SER A 29 9.30 -15.95 -11.95
C SER A 29 9.84 -14.61 -12.47
N GLY A 30 10.08 -13.69 -11.55
CA GLY A 30 10.48 -12.32 -11.83
C GLY A 30 11.85 -12.16 -12.46
N LEU A 31 12.86 -12.89 -11.96
CA LEU A 31 14.25 -12.78 -12.42
C LEU A 31 14.56 -13.63 -13.66
N THR A 32 13.72 -14.62 -13.97
CA THR A 32 13.82 -15.40 -15.22
C THR A 32 13.01 -14.79 -16.37
N GLY A 33 12.13 -13.84 -16.07
CA GLY A 33 11.34 -13.07 -17.02
C GLY A 33 12.16 -12.11 -17.90
N ARG A 34 11.54 -11.65 -18.99
CA ARG A 34 12.05 -10.60 -19.88
C ARG A 34 10.92 -9.62 -20.22
N PRO A 35 10.90 -8.41 -19.66
CA PRO A 35 11.88 -7.84 -18.72
C PRO A 35 11.86 -8.51 -17.34
N LYS A 36 12.94 -8.34 -16.57
CA LYS A 36 13.00 -8.77 -15.16
C LYS A 36 12.14 -7.85 -14.28
N VAL A 37 11.37 -8.43 -13.37
CA VAL A 37 10.48 -7.68 -12.46
C VAL A 37 10.50 -8.30 -11.06
N LEU A 38 10.48 -7.47 -10.02
CA LEU A 38 10.23 -7.92 -8.64
C LEU A 38 8.99 -7.21 -8.08
N PRO A 39 8.07 -7.91 -7.38
CA PRO A 39 6.92 -7.27 -6.75
C PRO A 39 7.31 -6.34 -5.59
N PRO A 40 6.67 -5.16 -5.47
CA PRO A 40 7.03 -4.16 -4.45
C PRO A 40 6.66 -4.56 -3.01
N LYS A 41 5.79 -5.58 -2.83
CA LYS A 41 5.44 -6.08 -1.48
C LYS A 41 6.68 -6.55 -0.70
N HIS A 42 7.74 -6.98 -1.40
CA HIS A 42 9.00 -7.43 -0.81
C HIS A 42 9.92 -6.29 -0.36
N PHE A 43 9.53 -5.02 -0.58
CA PHE A 43 10.23 -3.91 0.04
C PHE A 43 10.02 -3.85 1.55
N TYR A 44 8.87 -4.30 2.05
CA TYR A 44 8.38 -3.98 3.40
C TYR A 44 8.79 -4.99 4.47
N ASP A 45 10.07 -5.39 4.49
CA ASP A 45 10.67 -5.92 5.72
C ASP A 45 10.82 -4.79 6.77
N ALA A 46 11.26 -5.11 7.98
CA ALA A 46 11.38 -4.12 9.05
C ALA A 46 12.19 -2.87 8.62
N ARG A 47 13.30 -3.07 7.92
CA ARG A 47 14.15 -1.98 7.42
C ARG A 47 13.47 -1.18 6.31
N GLY A 48 12.83 -1.83 5.36
CA GLY A 48 12.13 -1.14 4.29
C GLY A 48 10.91 -0.36 4.78
N SER A 49 10.19 -0.87 5.78
CA SER A 49 9.14 -0.11 6.47
C SER A 49 9.68 1.17 7.12
N GLU A 50 10.84 1.10 7.80
CA GLU A 50 11.50 2.31 8.34
C GLU A 50 11.89 3.30 7.24
N LEU A 51 12.47 2.81 6.14
CA LEU A 51 12.86 3.64 4.99
C LEU A 51 11.63 4.31 4.38
N PHE A 52 10.53 3.59 4.19
CA PHE A 52 9.29 4.16 3.68
C PHE A 52 8.74 5.22 4.63
N GLU A 53 8.78 5.00 5.94
CA GLU A 53 8.42 6.02 6.92
C GLU A 53 9.26 7.29 6.77
N TYR A 54 10.57 7.18 6.50
CA TYR A 54 11.39 8.36 6.16
C TYR A 54 10.96 9.00 4.84
N ILE A 55 10.68 8.22 3.80
CA ILE A 55 10.18 8.73 2.50
C ILE A 55 8.97 9.62 2.70
N THR A 56 8.00 9.21 3.55
CA THR A 56 6.79 10.01 3.80
C THR A 56 7.04 11.43 4.32
N ARG A 57 8.24 11.69 4.87
CA ARG A 57 8.65 12.98 5.46
C ARG A 57 9.55 13.81 4.54
N LEU A 58 9.99 13.25 3.41
CA LEU A 58 10.87 13.96 2.47
C LEU A 58 10.16 15.15 1.83
N PRO A 59 10.87 16.27 1.58
CA PRO A 59 10.25 17.45 0.96
C PRO A 59 9.71 17.15 -0.44
N GLU A 60 10.36 16.27 -1.21
CA GLU A 60 9.92 15.87 -2.55
C GLU A 60 8.69 14.96 -2.52
N TYR A 61 8.55 14.10 -1.51
CA TYR A 61 7.44 13.14 -1.39
C TYR A 61 6.17 13.79 -0.82
N TYR A 62 5.43 14.48 -1.68
CA TYR A 62 4.17 15.13 -1.33
C TYR A 62 2.98 14.19 -1.00
N PRO A 63 2.83 12.95 -1.51
CA PRO A 63 1.58 12.19 -1.43
C PRO A 63 1.02 12.06 0.00
N THR A 64 1.87 11.71 0.97
CA THR A 64 1.43 11.54 2.37
C THR A 64 0.87 12.83 2.96
N ARG A 65 1.49 13.98 2.66
CA ARG A 65 1.06 15.28 3.17
C ARG A 65 -0.22 15.75 2.49
N ALA A 66 -0.31 15.58 1.17
CA ALA A 66 -1.50 15.95 0.40
C ALA A 66 -2.73 15.14 0.87
N GLU A 67 -2.59 13.82 0.99
CA GLU A 67 -3.67 12.97 1.50
C GLU A 67 -4.05 13.31 2.94
N ARG A 68 -3.06 13.60 3.81
CA ARG A 68 -3.32 14.03 5.19
C ARG A 68 -4.16 15.29 5.24
N THR A 69 -3.84 16.32 4.44
CA THR A 69 -4.65 17.57 4.36
C THR A 69 -6.10 17.27 4.04
N ILE A 70 -6.35 16.38 3.08
CA ILE A 70 -7.72 15.99 2.69
C ILE A 70 -8.44 15.32 3.86
N LEU A 71 -7.79 14.40 4.56
CA LEU A 71 -8.38 13.72 5.71
C LEU A 71 -8.64 14.68 6.88
N GLU A 72 -7.75 15.62 7.15
CA GLU A 72 -7.95 16.66 8.18
C GLU A 72 -9.18 17.51 7.89
N GLU A 73 -9.40 17.89 6.63
CA GLU A 73 -10.53 18.73 6.22
C GLU A 73 -11.85 17.96 6.13
N HIS A 74 -11.82 16.68 5.74
CA HIS A 74 -13.02 15.94 5.34
C HIS A 74 -13.37 14.72 6.20
N ALA A 75 -12.60 14.36 7.24
CA ALA A 75 -12.87 13.17 8.06
C ALA A 75 -14.30 13.12 8.64
N VAL A 76 -14.83 14.26 9.12
CA VAL A 76 -16.21 14.35 9.66
C VAL A 76 -17.25 14.13 8.56
N GLU A 77 -17.00 14.64 7.35
CA GLU A 77 -17.89 14.44 6.21
C GLU A 77 -17.87 12.97 5.74
N ILE A 78 -16.67 12.37 5.66
CA ILE A 78 -16.47 10.94 5.35
C ILE A 78 -17.22 10.08 6.35
N ALA A 79 -17.09 10.35 7.66
CA ALA A 79 -17.80 9.64 8.71
C ALA A 79 -19.32 9.72 8.53
N ARG A 80 -19.85 10.92 8.32
CA ARG A 80 -21.30 11.14 8.11
C ARG A 80 -21.83 10.41 6.88
N LEU A 81 -21.09 10.45 5.77
CA LEU A 81 -21.52 9.87 4.50
C LEU A 81 -21.39 8.35 4.45
N SER A 82 -20.37 7.79 5.10
CA SER A 82 -20.20 6.34 5.22
C SER A 82 -21.19 5.72 6.20
N ALA A 83 -21.58 6.48 7.24
CA ALA A 83 -22.36 6.00 8.38
C ALA A 83 -21.78 4.71 9.00
N ALA A 84 -20.47 4.52 8.84
CA ALA A 84 -19.79 3.30 9.24
C ALA A 84 -19.62 3.24 10.77
N ASP A 85 -19.71 2.04 11.32
CA ASP A 85 -19.33 1.75 12.70
C ASP A 85 -18.01 0.96 12.78
N THR A 86 -17.50 0.51 11.63
CA THR A 86 -16.31 -0.31 11.52
C THR A 86 -15.42 0.22 10.41
N VAL A 87 -14.15 0.51 10.72
CA VAL A 87 -13.14 0.87 9.72
C VAL A 87 -12.25 -0.34 9.45
N VAL A 88 -12.14 -0.74 8.18
CA VAL A 88 -11.17 -1.75 7.72
C VAL A 88 -10.10 -1.02 6.93
N GLU A 89 -8.85 -1.02 7.36
CA GLU A 89 -7.77 -0.32 6.64
C GLU A 89 -6.80 -1.32 6.02
N LEU A 90 -6.64 -1.24 4.70
CA LEU A 90 -5.70 -2.08 3.95
C LEU A 90 -4.35 -1.38 3.81
N GLY A 91 -3.27 -2.07 4.18
CA GLY A 91 -1.93 -1.49 4.18
C GLY A 91 -1.79 -0.41 5.24
N SER A 92 -2.21 -0.73 6.47
CA SER A 92 -2.36 0.27 7.56
C SER A 92 -1.05 0.93 8.01
N GLY A 93 0.11 0.32 7.74
CA GLY A 93 1.43 0.84 8.10
C GLY A 93 1.50 1.30 9.56
N SER A 94 2.04 2.50 9.80
CA SER A 94 2.09 3.14 11.12
C SER A 94 0.73 3.70 11.61
N SER A 95 -0.30 3.65 10.76
CA SER A 95 -1.65 4.18 11.02
C SER A 95 -1.68 5.65 11.48
N ALA A 96 -0.67 6.45 11.10
CA ALA A 96 -0.58 7.86 11.50
C ALA A 96 -1.73 8.71 10.94
N LYS A 97 -2.13 8.45 9.69
CA LYS A 97 -3.26 9.12 9.02
C LYS A 97 -4.61 8.60 9.50
N THR A 98 -4.67 7.33 9.90
CA THR A 98 -5.88 6.64 10.36
C THR A 98 -6.54 7.34 11.54
N ARG A 99 -5.74 7.94 12.44
CA ARG A 99 -6.24 8.70 13.59
C ARG A 99 -7.24 9.79 13.17
N LEU A 100 -6.97 10.49 12.07
CA LEU A 100 -7.87 11.51 11.54
C LEU A 100 -9.24 10.92 11.19
N LEU A 101 -9.23 9.74 10.57
CA LEU A 101 -10.46 9.03 10.20
C LEU A 101 -11.17 8.52 11.46
N LEU A 102 -10.46 7.89 12.39
CA LEU A 102 -11.05 7.38 13.64
C LEU A 102 -11.66 8.50 14.48
N ASP A 103 -10.98 9.65 14.60
CA ASP A 103 -11.48 10.83 15.30
C ASP A 103 -12.77 11.38 14.65
N GLY A 104 -12.80 11.41 13.31
CA GLY A 104 -13.99 11.80 12.55
C GLY A 104 -15.19 10.88 12.83
N LEU A 105 -15.01 9.56 12.77
CA LEU A 105 -16.09 8.59 13.03
C LEU A 105 -16.49 8.52 14.50
N ARG A 106 -15.53 8.67 15.43
CA ARG A 106 -15.79 8.74 16.87
C ARG A 106 -16.65 9.95 17.22
N SER A 107 -16.41 11.10 16.60
CA SER A 107 -17.20 12.32 16.79
C SER A 107 -18.65 12.19 16.33
N ALA A 108 -18.93 11.23 15.44
CA ALA A 108 -20.29 10.89 15.00
C ALA A 108 -20.99 9.86 15.90
N ASP A 109 -20.39 9.46 17.03
CA ASP A 109 -20.86 8.45 18.00
C ASP A 109 -21.17 7.07 17.37
N GLY A 110 -20.55 6.79 16.22
CA GLY A 110 -20.81 5.59 15.43
C GLY A 110 -19.73 4.52 15.55
N LEU A 111 -18.48 4.90 15.85
CA LEU A 111 -17.33 4.00 15.73
C LEU A 111 -17.28 2.95 16.86
N ARG A 112 -17.22 1.68 16.47
CA ARG A 112 -17.17 0.51 17.37
C ARG A 112 -15.96 -0.38 17.13
N ARG A 113 -15.45 -0.43 15.91
CA ARG A 113 -14.36 -1.34 15.54
C ARG A 113 -13.36 -0.74 14.56
N TYR A 114 -12.12 -1.13 14.72
CA TYR A 114 -11.05 -0.89 13.76
C TYR A 114 -10.33 -2.21 13.43
N ILE A 115 -10.16 -2.46 12.13
CA ILE A 115 -9.56 -3.67 11.56
C ILE A 115 -8.38 -3.25 10.66
N PRO A 116 -7.17 -3.05 11.23
CA PRO A 116 -5.98 -2.85 10.43
C PRO A 116 -5.55 -4.15 9.75
N VAL A 117 -5.16 -4.05 8.48
CA VAL A 117 -4.64 -5.16 7.68
C VAL A 117 -3.28 -4.76 7.13
N ASP A 118 -2.27 -5.59 7.35
CA ASP A 118 -0.92 -5.35 6.84
C ASP A 118 -0.17 -6.66 6.60
N VAL A 119 0.84 -6.62 5.74
CA VAL A 119 1.78 -7.74 5.55
C VAL A 119 2.87 -7.73 6.62
N SER A 120 3.18 -6.56 7.18
CA SER A 120 4.16 -6.40 8.25
C SER A 120 3.52 -6.62 9.62
N GLU A 121 3.75 -7.80 10.21
CA GLU A 121 3.25 -8.10 11.56
C GLU A 121 3.75 -7.09 12.60
N SER A 122 5.03 -6.74 12.57
CA SER A 122 5.61 -5.82 13.55
C SER A 122 4.97 -4.43 13.48
N ALA A 123 4.80 -3.88 12.28
CA ALA A 123 4.15 -2.58 12.10
C ALA A 123 2.70 -2.61 12.59
N LEU A 124 1.96 -3.66 12.25
CA LEU A 124 0.58 -3.84 12.65
C LEU A 124 0.41 -3.98 14.16
N VAL A 125 1.24 -4.80 14.83
CA VAL A 125 1.16 -5.01 16.28
C VAL A 125 1.48 -3.73 17.04
N ASP A 126 2.49 -2.98 16.61
CA ASP A 126 2.85 -1.72 17.25
C ASP A 126 1.78 -0.64 17.02
N ALA A 127 1.21 -0.54 15.82
CA ALA A 127 0.12 0.37 15.51
C ALA A 127 -1.14 0.06 16.36
N VAL A 128 -1.54 -1.21 16.44
CA VAL A 128 -2.69 -1.65 17.26
C VAL A 128 -2.46 -1.34 18.74
N ARG A 129 -1.26 -1.60 19.27
CA ARG A 129 -0.94 -1.31 20.67
C ARG A 129 -1.01 0.19 20.97
N ALA A 130 -0.46 1.02 20.10
CA ALA A 130 -0.49 2.48 20.25
C ALA A 130 -1.93 3.00 20.20
N LEU A 131 -2.69 2.59 19.18
CA LEU A 131 -4.08 3.03 18.99
C LEU A 131 -4.97 2.57 20.15
N HIS A 132 -4.79 1.36 20.69
CA HIS A 132 -5.63 0.90 21.80
C HIS A 132 -5.48 1.78 23.05
N GLY A 133 -4.31 2.38 23.27
CA GLY A 133 -4.10 3.37 24.33
C GLY A 133 -4.85 4.69 24.08
N GLU A 134 -5.06 5.07 22.82
CA GLU A 134 -5.74 6.30 22.40
C GLU A 134 -7.28 6.14 22.29
N TYR A 135 -7.73 4.93 21.96
CA TYR A 135 -9.14 4.55 21.74
C TYR A 135 -9.52 3.31 22.56
N PRO A 136 -9.53 3.38 23.91
CA PRO A 136 -9.77 2.24 24.79
C PRO A 136 -11.18 1.64 24.67
N GLU A 137 -12.13 2.37 24.10
CA GLU A 137 -13.50 1.93 23.80
C GLU A 137 -13.60 1.10 22.51
N LEU A 138 -12.58 1.14 21.65
CA LEU A 138 -12.63 0.60 20.31
C LEU A 138 -12.21 -0.87 20.28
N THR A 139 -13.05 -1.73 19.71
CA THR A 139 -12.64 -3.11 19.44
C THR A 139 -11.62 -3.12 18.32
N MET A 140 -10.44 -3.69 18.55
CA MET A 140 -9.39 -3.76 17.53
C MET A 140 -9.13 -5.21 17.13
N HIS A 141 -9.18 -5.45 15.82
CA HIS A 141 -8.87 -6.75 15.24
C HIS A 141 -7.84 -6.59 14.14
N GLY A 142 -6.57 -6.76 14.50
CA GLY A 142 -5.48 -6.76 13.55
C GLY A 142 -5.46 -8.02 12.69
N VAL A 143 -5.17 -7.88 11.40
CA VAL A 143 -5.07 -9.01 10.48
C VAL A 143 -3.76 -8.94 9.69
N VAL A 144 -2.87 -9.89 9.94
CA VAL A 144 -1.64 -10.05 9.15
C VAL A 144 -1.96 -10.87 7.90
N ALA A 145 -2.08 -10.20 6.76
CA ALA A 145 -2.53 -10.79 5.49
C ALA A 145 -2.06 -10.00 4.26
N ASP A 146 -1.87 -10.69 3.14
CA ASP A 146 -1.71 -10.07 1.83
C ASP A 146 -3.10 -9.69 1.29
N PHE A 147 -3.47 -8.41 1.42
CA PHE A 147 -4.80 -7.94 1.00
C PHE A 147 -5.07 -8.10 -0.50
N ALA A 148 -4.04 -8.27 -1.35
CA ALA A 148 -4.24 -8.47 -2.78
C ALA A 148 -4.79 -9.86 -3.10
N GLN A 149 -4.54 -10.85 -2.22
CA GLN A 149 -4.95 -12.24 -2.41
C GLN A 149 -5.94 -12.74 -1.34
N GLN A 150 -5.89 -12.14 -0.15
CA GLN A 150 -6.53 -12.66 1.06
C GLN A 150 -7.64 -11.75 1.59
N LEU A 151 -8.17 -10.83 0.77
CA LEU A 151 -9.28 -9.94 1.15
C LEU A 151 -10.51 -10.71 1.67
N HIS A 152 -10.73 -11.92 1.17
CA HIS A 152 -11.82 -12.79 1.59
C HIS A 152 -11.72 -13.30 3.04
N LEU A 153 -10.52 -13.25 3.65
CA LEU A 153 -10.26 -13.66 5.04
C LEU A 153 -10.56 -12.55 6.06
N LEU A 154 -10.81 -11.33 5.61
CA LEU A 154 -11.05 -10.21 6.51
C LEU A 154 -12.43 -10.31 7.19
N PRO A 155 -12.55 -9.91 8.47
CA PRO A 155 -13.83 -9.91 9.16
C PRO A 155 -14.89 -9.03 8.46
N ARG A 156 -16.14 -9.50 8.48
CA ARG A 156 -17.30 -8.83 7.85
C ARG A 156 -18.31 -8.37 8.88
N GLU A 157 -17.83 -7.63 9.88
CA GLU A 157 -18.65 -7.19 11.02
C GLU A 157 -18.99 -5.70 10.93
N GLY A 158 -20.23 -5.35 11.30
CA GLY A 158 -20.69 -3.97 11.35
C GLY A 158 -21.07 -3.39 9.98
N ASN A 159 -21.27 -2.07 9.94
CA ASN A 159 -21.39 -1.30 8.71
C ASN A 159 -20.01 -0.73 8.38
N ARG A 160 -19.38 -1.19 7.30
CA ARG A 160 -17.95 -0.99 7.08
C ARG A 160 -17.63 0.17 6.13
N LEU A 161 -16.61 0.92 6.54
CA LEU A 161 -15.79 1.76 5.67
C LEU A 161 -14.46 1.03 5.44
N LEU A 162 -14.26 0.53 4.22
CA LEU A 162 -12.98 -0.04 3.81
C LEU A 162 -12.10 1.09 3.27
N ALA A 163 -11.01 1.39 3.96
CA ALA A 163 -10.04 2.41 3.60
C ALA A 163 -8.83 1.77 2.91
N PHE A 164 -8.47 2.28 1.73
CA PHE A 164 -7.24 1.95 1.03
C PHE A 164 -6.56 3.24 0.60
N LEU A 165 -5.59 3.66 1.41
CA LEU A 165 -5.02 5.01 1.40
C LEU A 165 -3.58 4.99 0.84
N GLY A 166 -2.96 6.16 0.78
CA GLY A 166 -1.54 6.33 0.41
C GLY A 166 -1.24 6.24 -1.08
N GLY A 167 -2.26 6.03 -1.92
CA GLY A 167 -2.07 5.83 -3.36
C GLY A 167 -1.56 4.42 -3.71
N THR A 168 -1.58 3.48 -2.76
CA THR A 168 -1.08 2.11 -2.92
C THR A 168 -1.81 1.32 -4.01
N ILE A 169 -3.06 1.68 -4.34
CA ILE A 169 -3.76 1.12 -5.49
C ILE A 169 -3.02 1.37 -6.83
N GLY A 170 -2.19 2.42 -6.88
CA GLY A 170 -1.32 2.72 -8.02
C GLY A 170 -0.21 1.68 -8.22
N ASN A 171 0.08 0.85 -7.22
CA ASN A 171 1.09 -0.20 -7.32
C ASN A 171 0.60 -1.46 -8.04
N LEU A 172 -0.68 -1.47 -8.43
CA LEU A 172 -1.31 -2.56 -9.17
C LEU A 172 -1.39 -2.20 -10.65
N THR A 173 -1.05 -3.17 -11.52
CA THR A 173 -1.29 -3.04 -12.96
C THR A 173 -2.79 -2.85 -13.24
N PRO A 174 -3.20 -2.37 -14.42
CA PRO A 174 -4.62 -2.21 -14.73
C PRO A 174 -5.46 -3.48 -14.53
N ALA A 175 -4.91 -4.66 -14.85
CA ALA A 175 -5.58 -5.94 -14.65
C ALA A 175 -5.70 -6.28 -13.15
N GLU A 176 -4.60 -6.22 -12.41
CA GLU A 176 -4.60 -6.49 -10.95
C GLU A 176 -5.51 -5.52 -10.20
N ARG A 177 -5.52 -4.24 -10.57
CA ARG A 177 -6.39 -3.22 -9.98
C ARG A 177 -7.86 -3.50 -10.26
N ALA A 178 -8.20 -3.88 -11.49
CA ALA A 178 -9.57 -4.28 -11.83
C ALA A 178 -10.00 -5.51 -11.02
N ASP A 179 -9.12 -6.49 -10.84
CA ASP A 179 -9.38 -7.70 -10.05
C ASP A 179 -9.56 -7.36 -8.57
N PHE A 180 -8.67 -6.54 -8.01
CA PHE A 180 -8.73 -6.04 -6.65
C PHE A 180 -10.04 -5.27 -6.37
N LEU A 181 -10.45 -4.37 -7.26
CA LEU A 181 -11.70 -3.63 -7.11
C LEU A 181 -12.94 -4.53 -7.17
N ARG A 182 -12.93 -5.58 -8.03
CA ARG A 182 -14.01 -6.58 -8.07
C ARG A 182 -14.07 -7.39 -6.78
N GLN A 183 -12.93 -7.82 -6.25
CA GLN A 183 -12.86 -8.52 -4.97
C GLN A 183 -13.33 -7.62 -3.83
N THR A 184 -12.94 -6.35 -3.83
CA THR A 184 -13.40 -5.33 -2.88
C THR A 184 -14.91 -5.19 -2.92
N ARG A 185 -15.52 -5.08 -4.11
CA ARG A 185 -16.98 -5.04 -4.23
C ARG A 185 -17.64 -6.30 -3.66
N ALA A 186 -17.11 -7.49 -3.95
CA ALA A 186 -17.65 -8.75 -3.44
C ALA A 186 -17.45 -8.94 -1.93
N HIS A 187 -16.47 -8.25 -1.36
CA HIS A 187 -16.22 -8.22 0.06
C HIS A 187 -17.20 -7.31 0.81
N LEU A 188 -17.59 -6.18 0.20
CA LEU A 188 -18.55 -5.22 0.76
C LEU A 188 -20.01 -5.65 0.57
N ALA A 189 -20.85 -5.43 1.58
CA ALA A 189 -22.30 -5.52 1.48
C ALA A 189 -22.87 -4.28 0.78
N PRO A 190 -24.06 -4.35 0.14
CA PRO A 190 -24.72 -3.17 -0.41
C PRO A 190 -24.88 -2.06 0.64
N GLY A 191 -24.47 -0.84 0.29
CA GLY A 191 -24.50 0.33 1.18
C GLY A 191 -23.21 0.56 1.98
N GLU A 192 -22.33 -0.44 2.12
CA GLU A 192 -20.99 -0.24 2.67
C GLU A 192 -20.11 0.55 1.69
N THR A 193 -19.03 1.12 2.21
CA THR A 193 -18.26 2.14 1.47
C THR A 193 -16.78 1.81 1.35
N LEU A 194 -16.19 2.23 0.23
CA LEU A 194 -14.76 2.24 -0.04
C LEU A 194 -14.25 3.68 -0.03
N LEU A 195 -13.28 3.96 0.84
CA LEU A 195 -12.48 5.18 0.86
C LEU A 195 -11.15 4.90 0.16
N LEU A 196 -10.92 5.53 -0.98
CA LEU A 196 -9.77 5.23 -1.84
C LEU A 196 -8.92 6.47 -2.08
N GLY A 197 -7.65 6.40 -1.70
CA GLY A 197 -6.63 7.39 -2.02
C GLY A 197 -5.99 7.14 -3.38
N THR A 198 -5.96 8.14 -4.24
CA THR A 198 -5.35 8.07 -5.58
C THR A 198 -4.49 9.31 -5.84
N ASP A 199 -3.21 9.07 -6.16
CA ASP A 199 -2.30 10.13 -6.57
C ASP A 199 -2.59 10.55 -8.02
N LEU A 200 -2.71 11.85 -8.29
CA LEU A 200 -3.21 12.34 -9.57
C LEU A 200 -2.09 12.59 -10.60
N VAL A 201 -2.45 12.60 -11.89
CA VAL A 201 -1.52 13.03 -12.94
C VAL A 201 -1.19 14.52 -12.75
N LYS A 202 0.10 14.86 -12.80
CA LYS A 202 0.62 16.23 -12.60
C LYS A 202 1.97 16.40 -13.30
N ASP A 203 2.64 17.52 -13.04
CA ASP A 203 3.99 17.79 -13.56
C ASP A 203 4.95 16.61 -13.33
N THR A 204 5.57 16.14 -14.42
CA THR A 204 6.41 14.94 -14.41
C THR A 204 7.71 15.14 -13.65
N THR A 205 8.23 16.37 -13.60
CA THR A 205 9.44 16.69 -12.80
C THR A 205 9.15 16.50 -11.32
N ARG A 206 8.01 17.01 -10.84
CA ARG A 206 7.55 16.79 -9.46
C ARG A 206 7.27 15.33 -9.16
N LEU A 207 6.68 14.59 -10.11
CA LEU A 207 6.46 13.16 -9.96
C LEU A 207 7.78 12.42 -9.79
N LEU A 208 8.75 12.62 -10.69
CA LEU A 208 10.03 11.94 -10.62
C LEU A 208 10.82 12.31 -9.36
N ALA A 209 10.83 13.59 -8.96
CA ALA A 209 11.51 14.01 -7.73
C ALA A 209 10.95 13.32 -6.48
N ALA A 210 9.65 13.00 -6.44
CA ALA A 210 9.08 12.25 -5.32
C ALA A 210 9.62 10.81 -5.23
N TYR A 211 10.11 10.23 -6.33
CA TYR A 211 10.65 8.86 -6.37
C TYR A 211 12.18 8.82 -6.51
N ASP A 212 12.83 9.97 -6.64
CA ASP A 212 14.29 10.12 -6.78
C ASP A 212 14.74 11.32 -5.95
N ASP A 213 14.55 11.21 -4.64
CA ASP A 213 14.84 12.28 -3.70
C ASP A 213 16.34 12.58 -3.58
N ALA A 214 16.67 13.85 -3.31
CA ALA A 214 18.07 14.28 -3.24
C ALA A 214 18.85 13.65 -2.06
N ALA A 215 18.15 13.12 -1.05
CA ALA A 215 18.76 12.45 0.09
C ALA A 215 19.10 10.98 -0.19
N GLY A 216 18.68 10.43 -1.34
CA GLY A 216 18.91 9.04 -1.75
C GLY A 216 18.20 8.01 -0.87
N VAL A 217 17.14 8.39 -0.17
CA VAL A 217 16.38 7.47 0.70
C VAL A 217 15.54 6.50 -0.13
N THR A 218 14.91 6.97 -1.20
CA THR A 218 14.13 6.14 -2.13
C THR A 218 15.02 5.16 -2.88
N ALA A 219 16.25 5.55 -3.21
CA ALA A 219 17.25 4.65 -3.77
C ALA A 219 17.62 3.51 -2.80
N GLN A 220 17.82 3.82 -1.51
CA GLN A 220 18.05 2.81 -0.47
C GLN A 220 16.84 1.90 -0.29
N PHE A 221 15.63 2.46 -0.28
CA PHE A 221 14.38 1.70 -0.20
C PHE A 221 14.23 0.73 -1.38
N ASN A 222 14.49 1.17 -2.60
CA ASN A 222 14.45 0.32 -3.79
C ASN A 222 15.47 -0.82 -3.71
N LYS A 223 16.72 -0.51 -3.36
CA LYS A 223 17.80 -1.49 -3.22
C LYS A 223 17.55 -2.48 -2.07
N ASN A 224 16.70 -2.15 -1.09
CA ASN A 224 16.40 -3.01 0.04
C ASN A 224 15.89 -4.39 -0.37
N VAL A 225 15.15 -4.50 -1.48
CA VAL A 225 14.68 -5.80 -1.99
C VAL A 225 15.82 -6.77 -2.28
N LEU A 226 17.00 -6.26 -2.69
CA LEU A 226 18.18 -7.07 -2.92
C LEU A 226 18.73 -7.63 -1.61
N HIS A 227 18.73 -6.83 -0.55
CA HIS A 227 19.12 -7.28 0.79
C HIS A 227 18.14 -8.32 1.35
N VAL A 228 16.84 -8.16 1.08
CA VAL A 228 15.81 -9.15 1.46
C VAL A 228 16.09 -10.47 0.75
N ILE A 229 16.30 -10.47 -0.57
CA ILE A 229 16.61 -11.70 -1.32
C ILE A 229 17.90 -12.35 -0.81
N ASN A 230 18.93 -11.56 -0.55
CA ASN A 230 20.20 -12.09 -0.02
C ASN A 230 20.01 -12.80 1.32
N ARG A 231 19.19 -12.24 2.20
CA ARG A 231 18.96 -12.77 3.55
C ARG A 231 18.03 -13.98 3.56
N GLU A 232 16.94 -13.91 2.80
CA GLU A 232 15.84 -14.88 2.87
C GLU A 232 16.00 -16.07 1.92
N LEU A 233 16.81 -15.94 0.86
CA LEU A 233 16.98 -16.96 -0.19
C LEU A 233 18.45 -17.25 -0.52
N ASP A 234 19.38 -16.89 0.37
CA ASP A 234 20.83 -17.03 0.17
C ASP A 234 21.29 -16.46 -1.19
N GLY A 235 20.82 -15.26 -1.49
CA GLY A 235 21.17 -14.49 -2.67
C GLY A 235 22.50 -13.74 -2.54
N HIS A 236 23.17 -13.53 -3.67
CA HIS A 236 24.48 -12.87 -3.71
C HIS A 236 24.45 -11.56 -4.49
N PHE A 237 23.36 -10.79 -4.40
CA PHE A 237 23.32 -9.45 -4.99
C PHE A 237 24.34 -8.54 -4.29
N ASP A 238 25.09 -7.75 -5.06
CA ASP A 238 25.80 -6.58 -4.56
C ASP A 238 24.97 -5.33 -4.88
N PRO A 239 24.27 -4.71 -3.92
CA PRO A 239 23.41 -3.57 -4.21
C PRO A 239 24.16 -2.34 -4.74
N GLU A 240 25.48 -2.25 -4.56
CA GLU A 240 26.28 -1.15 -5.10
C GLU A 240 26.49 -1.26 -6.62
N THR A 241 26.33 -2.46 -7.20
CA THR A 241 26.39 -2.64 -8.66
C THR A 241 25.05 -2.34 -9.34
N PHE A 242 24.04 -1.91 -8.59
CA PHE A 242 22.73 -1.49 -9.12
C PHE A 242 22.49 -0.01 -8.85
N THR A 243 22.16 0.74 -9.89
CA THR A 243 21.75 2.15 -9.79
C THR A 243 20.23 2.25 -9.73
N HIS A 244 19.72 3.04 -8.79
CA HIS A 244 18.30 3.37 -8.74
C HIS A 244 17.90 4.24 -9.94
N VAL A 245 16.75 3.94 -10.55
CA VAL A 245 16.17 4.73 -11.64
C VAL A 245 14.69 4.93 -11.36
N ALA A 246 14.24 6.18 -11.32
CA ALA A 246 12.83 6.55 -11.42
C ALA A 246 12.54 6.99 -12.86
N ALA A 247 11.51 6.42 -13.47
CA ALA A 247 11.11 6.73 -14.85
C ALA A 247 9.62 7.04 -14.92
N TRP A 248 9.23 7.93 -15.82
CA TRP A 248 7.82 8.22 -16.11
C TRP A 248 7.44 7.52 -17.41
N ASP A 249 6.39 6.70 -17.36
CA ASP A 249 5.75 6.12 -18.53
C ASP A 249 4.55 6.97 -18.92
N GLU A 250 4.66 7.69 -20.04
CA GLU A 250 3.60 8.58 -20.54
C GLU A 250 2.37 7.83 -21.04
N GLU A 251 2.53 6.62 -21.58
CA GLU A 251 1.42 5.85 -22.15
C GLU A 251 0.54 5.27 -21.04
N LEU A 252 1.18 4.72 -20.00
CA LEU A 252 0.48 4.13 -18.86
C LEU A 252 0.12 5.18 -17.78
N GLU A 253 0.71 6.37 -17.84
CA GLU A 253 0.63 7.42 -16.82
C GLU A 253 1.08 6.92 -15.44
N GLN A 254 2.28 6.34 -15.37
CA GLN A 254 2.82 5.78 -14.12
C GLN A 254 4.29 6.13 -13.93
N VAL A 255 4.70 6.27 -12.66
CA VAL A 255 6.12 6.22 -12.31
C VAL A 255 6.54 4.76 -12.20
N GLU A 256 7.74 4.42 -12.69
CA GLU A 256 8.36 3.13 -12.47
C GLU A 256 9.64 3.32 -11.66
N MET A 257 9.82 2.46 -10.65
CA MET A 257 11.11 2.31 -10.00
C MET A 257 11.82 1.10 -10.58
N ARG A 258 13.09 1.28 -10.91
CA ARG A 258 13.93 0.25 -11.51
C ARG A 258 15.31 0.21 -10.84
N LEU A 259 15.96 -0.93 -10.93
CA LEU A 259 17.36 -1.14 -10.58
C LEU A 259 18.13 -1.47 -11.87
N ARG A 260 19.09 -0.63 -12.22
CA ARG A 260 19.92 -0.79 -13.42
C ARG A 260 21.28 -1.35 -13.05
N SER A 261 21.66 -2.48 -13.63
CA SER A 261 23.00 -3.04 -13.46
C SER A 261 24.07 -2.09 -14.04
N THR A 262 25.14 -1.80 -13.32
CA THR A 262 26.24 -0.94 -13.78
C THR A 262 27.33 -1.70 -14.54
N THR A 263 27.34 -3.03 -14.41
CA THR A 263 28.33 -3.94 -14.99
C THR A 263 27.65 -5.17 -15.55
N ASP A 264 28.35 -5.93 -16.41
CA ASP A 264 27.97 -7.31 -16.66
C ASP A 264 28.21 -8.11 -15.37
N GLN A 265 27.18 -8.80 -14.89
CA GLN A 265 27.26 -9.61 -13.68
C GLN A 265 26.33 -10.81 -13.73
N THR A 266 26.58 -11.75 -12.84
CA THR A 266 25.76 -12.94 -12.68
C THR A 266 25.57 -13.18 -11.20
N VAL A 267 24.31 -13.23 -10.77
CA VAL A 267 23.94 -13.31 -9.37
C VAL A 267 23.37 -14.69 -9.06
N PRO A 268 24.08 -15.53 -8.29
CA PRO A 268 23.51 -16.76 -7.76
C PRO A 268 22.51 -16.48 -6.63
N ILE A 269 21.51 -17.35 -6.53
CA ILE A 269 20.52 -17.43 -5.45
C ILE A 269 20.43 -18.90 -5.06
N ASP A 270 21.14 -19.26 -4.01
CA ASP A 270 21.51 -20.66 -3.75
C ASP A 270 20.30 -21.50 -3.34
N ASP A 271 19.39 -20.96 -2.51
CA ASP A 271 18.16 -21.66 -2.10
C ASP A 271 17.21 -21.95 -3.27
N LEU A 272 17.39 -21.26 -4.40
CA LEU A 272 16.58 -21.46 -5.60
C LEU A 272 17.28 -22.29 -6.68
N ASP A 273 18.55 -22.67 -6.51
CA ASP A 273 19.42 -23.21 -7.57
C ASP A 273 19.30 -22.36 -8.85
N LEU A 274 19.34 -21.03 -8.66
CA LEU A 274 19.09 -20.05 -9.73
C LEU A 274 20.31 -19.16 -9.91
N VAL A 275 20.69 -18.96 -11.18
CA VAL A 275 21.79 -18.08 -11.56
C VAL A 275 21.27 -17.06 -12.56
N VAL A 276 21.27 -15.79 -12.16
CA VAL A 276 20.61 -14.71 -12.90
C VAL A 276 21.65 -13.81 -13.58
N PRO A 277 21.73 -13.79 -14.92
CA PRO A 277 22.61 -12.87 -15.62
C PRO A 277 21.98 -11.48 -15.72
N PHE A 278 22.81 -10.45 -15.56
CA PHE A 278 22.50 -9.05 -15.85
C PHE A 278 23.57 -8.48 -16.77
N ALA A 279 23.15 -7.93 -17.91
CA ALA A 279 24.07 -7.14 -18.74
C ALA A 279 24.28 -5.73 -18.14
N ALA A 280 25.41 -5.10 -18.43
CA ALA A 280 25.63 -3.69 -18.11
C ALA A 280 24.52 -2.83 -18.74
N GLY A 281 23.86 -2.01 -17.92
CA GLY A 281 22.72 -1.20 -18.33
C GLY A 281 21.37 -1.93 -18.35
N GLU A 282 21.31 -3.23 -18.08
CA GLU A 282 20.05 -3.96 -17.96
C GLU A 282 19.25 -3.47 -16.75
N GLU A 283 17.95 -3.23 -16.94
CA GLU A 283 17.04 -2.75 -15.91
C GLU A 283 16.09 -3.85 -15.45
N MET A 284 15.92 -3.94 -14.14
CA MET A 284 14.89 -4.72 -13.47
C MET A 284 13.88 -3.76 -12.86
N ARG A 285 12.60 -3.92 -13.18
CA ARG A 285 11.54 -3.11 -12.57
C ARG A 285 11.17 -3.66 -11.20
N THR A 286 11.05 -2.79 -10.21
CA THR A 286 10.77 -3.17 -8.82
C THR A 286 9.46 -2.57 -8.30
N GLU A 287 8.97 -1.50 -8.93
CA GLU A 287 7.67 -0.92 -8.61
C GLU A 287 7.06 -0.22 -9.83
N ILE A 288 5.73 -0.18 -9.87
CA ILE A 288 4.97 0.80 -10.63
C ILE A 288 4.17 1.65 -9.64
N SER A 289 3.93 2.90 -9.98
CA SER A 289 3.00 3.75 -9.25
C SER A 289 2.18 4.56 -10.25
N ALA A 290 1.04 3.99 -10.63
CA ALA A 290 0.08 4.62 -11.53
C ALA A 290 -0.47 5.90 -10.94
N LYS A 291 -0.62 6.90 -11.80
CA LYS A 291 -1.22 8.20 -11.49
C LYS A 291 -2.57 8.29 -12.18
N PHE A 292 -3.49 8.99 -11.53
CA PHE A 292 -4.91 8.86 -11.83
C PHE A 292 -5.53 10.15 -12.34
N ARG A 293 -6.60 9.96 -13.11
CA ARG A 293 -7.55 11.00 -13.51
C ARG A 293 -8.91 10.62 -12.95
N LYS A 294 -9.69 11.60 -12.51
CA LYS A 294 -10.99 11.36 -11.85
C LYS A 294 -11.92 10.47 -12.69
N GLU A 295 -11.95 10.71 -14.00
CA GLU A 295 -12.79 9.98 -14.94
C GLU A 295 -12.40 8.50 -15.03
N ARG A 296 -11.08 8.21 -15.01
CA ARG A 296 -10.54 6.85 -15.00
C ARG A 296 -10.94 6.13 -13.71
N VAL A 297 -10.75 6.76 -12.55
CA VAL A 297 -11.14 6.19 -11.25
C VAL A 297 -12.64 5.90 -11.20
N ALA A 298 -13.48 6.86 -11.64
CA ALA A 298 -14.92 6.68 -11.67
C ALA A 298 -15.35 5.53 -12.62
N ALA A 299 -14.67 5.34 -13.74
CA ALA A 299 -14.94 4.25 -14.69
C ALA A 299 -14.52 2.89 -14.12
N GLU A 300 -13.35 2.79 -13.48
CA GLU A 300 -12.87 1.56 -12.84
C GLU A 300 -13.79 1.13 -11.69
N LEU A 301 -14.16 2.07 -10.80
CA LEU A 301 -15.11 1.82 -9.72
C LEU A 301 -16.46 1.32 -10.25
N ARG A 302 -17.01 1.97 -11.28
CA ARG A 302 -18.29 1.58 -11.89
C ARG A 302 -18.22 0.19 -12.50
N SER A 303 -17.13 -0.13 -13.17
CA SER A 303 -16.91 -1.46 -13.77
C SER A 303 -16.82 -2.56 -12.72
N ALA A 304 -16.37 -2.21 -11.51
CA ALA A 304 -16.35 -3.11 -10.36
C ALA A 304 -17.67 -3.15 -9.57
N GLY A 305 -18.71 -2.38 -9.95
CA GLY A 305 -20.00 -2.36 -9.25
C GLY A 305 -20.05 -1.43 -8.04
N MET A 306 -19.25 -0.37 -8.05
CA MET A 306 -19.25 0.69 -7.03
C MET A 306 -19.55 2.05 -7.66
N THR A 307 -20.33 2.89 -6.97
CA THR A 307 -20.66 4.23 -7.45
C THR A 307 -19.86 5.28 -6.67
N LEU A 308 -19.11 6.11 -7.39
CA LEU A 308 -18.40 7.25 -6.81
C LEU A 308 -19.41 8.26 -6.24
N ALA A 309 -19.40 8.43 -4.92
CA ALA A 309 -20.31 9.32 -4.21
C ALA A 309 -19.69 10.70 -3.92
N GLN A 310 -18.41 10.72 -3.56
CA GLN A 310 -17.67 11.96 -3.30
C GLN A 310 -16.23 11.88 -3.80
N TRP A 311 -15.66 13.05 -4.03
CA TRP A 311 -14.30 13.24 -4.51
C TRP A 311 -13.73 14.52 -3.91
N TRP A 312 -12.72 14.36 -3.07
CA TRP A 312 -11.99 15.47 -2.44
C TRP A 312 -10.56 15.47 -2.95
N THR A 313 -9.99 16.66 -3.10
CA THR A 313 -8.58 16.85 -3.43
C THR A 313 -7.96 17.80 -2.43
N ASP A 314 -6.64 17.76 -2.30
CA ASP A 314 -5.93 18.80 -1.59
C ASP A 314 -6.01 20.13 -2.39
N PRO A 315 -5.70 21.28 -1.78
CA PRO A 315 -5.80 22.57 -2.47
C PRO A 315 -4.99 22.70 -3.76
N ALA A 316 -3.89 21.93 -3.91
CA ALA A 316 -3.08 21.95 -5.13
C ALA A 316 -3.61 21.00 -6.22
N GLY A 317 -4.59 20.14 -5.90
CA GLY A 317 -5.10 19.13 -6.83
C GLY A 317 -4.08 18.04 -7.13
N ASP A 318 -3.19 17.74 -6.19
CA ASP A 318 -2.12 16.77 -6.35
C ASP A 318 -2.58 15.34 -6.05
N PHE A 319 -3.45 15.17 -5.05
CA PHE A 319 -3.94 13.90 -4.57
C PHE A 319 -5.46 13.95 -4.45
N ALA A 320 -6.10 12.79 -4.52
CA ALA A 320 -7.53 12.67 -4.26
C ALA A 320 -7.85 11.56 -3.27
N VAL A 321 -8.85 11.82 -2.43
CA VAL A 321 -9.56 10.80 -1.67
C VAL A 321 -10.96 10.71 -2.22
N SER A 322 -11.40 9.50 -2.52
CA SER A 322 -12.73 9.23 -3.06
C SER A 322 -13.53 8.34 -2.13
N LEU A 323 -14.82 8.64 -1.98
CA LEU A 323 -15.76 7.76 -1.29
C LEU A 323 -16.69 7.13 -2.33
N SER A 324 -16.79 5.82 -2.33
CA SER A 324 -17.67 5.07 -3.22
C SER A 324 -18.55 4.10 -2.44
N VAL A 325 -19.78 3.93 -2.92
CA VAL A 325 -20.78 3.05 -2.31
C VAL A 325 -20.87 1.77 -3.11
N ALA A 326 -20.89 0.65 -2.41
CA ALA A 326 -21.06 -0.66 -3.00
C ALA A 326 -22.54 -0.85 -3.40
N THR A 327 -22.81 -1.03 -4.71
CA THR A 327 -24.17 -1.16 -5.27
C THR A 327 -24.54 -2.59 -5.56
#